data_AF-B1FQY9-F1
#
_entry.id   AF-B1FQY9-F1
#
_cell.length_a   1.000
_cell.length_b   1.000
_cell.length_c   1.000
_cell.angle_alpha   90.00
_cell.angle_beta   90.00
_cell.angle_gamma   90.00
#
_symmetry.space_group_name_H-M   'P 1'
#
loop_
_entity.id
_entity.type
_entity.pdbx_description
1 polymer ?
#
loop_
_entity_poly.entity_id
_entity_poly.type
_entity_poly.pdbx_seq_one_letter_code
_entity_poly.pdbx_strand_id
1 'polypeptide(L)'
;MLDDAGRVPAGWEIVDDNAAVVAACAHAQAATAVLAFRSHPQLEALCAAVHALRRQCGGALKIAVVERGEVLRQQFEMLVLSVGANRVVARDLPLSRMQAAVNALHGQLYARPVAPDYRAALAAALGDSVLGYLPVGAFCLRIRAVLDRGAVLALPHTLAKIALLPGVSHVDALRHCRPRRAGDVVTADAAHLYVFLFACEPVDAEDALARIFDVPVDTLSDRVVCLGAGSIDTELDALKTENRRAPIADYSDLFATAKQPGATRVPTDHAGEGAANAEAGGVADPTIDNAPQPMRDEDPVPAAAAPAPSADIPAARARGAIRSAMPLRKPEGA
;
A
#
# COMPACT_ATOMS: atom_id res chain seq x y z
N MET A 1 10.37 -9.21 -17.64
CA MET A 1 10.74 -7.90 -17.04
C MET A 1 11.64 -7.05 -17.96
N LEU A 2 12.18 -7.62 -19.03
CA LEU A 2 12.90 -6.94 -20.10
C LEU A 2 12.24 -7.39 -21.40
N ASP A 3 11.87 -6.47 -22.28
CA ASP A 3 11.43 -6.84 -23.63
C ASP A 3 12.65 -7.31 -24.43
N ASP A 4 12.38 -8.26 -25.32
CA ASP A 4 13.25 -9.26 -25.98
C ASP A 4 14.39 -8.75 -26.90
N ALA A 5 15.00 -7.59 -26.62
CA ALA A 5 16.04 -7.03 -27.51
C ALA A 5 17.21 -6.33 -26.81
N GLY A 6 17.30 -6.34 -25.49
CA GLY A 6 18.35 -5.64 -24.74
C GLY A 6 19.09 -6.57 -23.79
N ARG A 7 20.40 -6.76 -24.01
CA ARG A 7 21.30 -7.56 -23.17
C ARG A 7 21.00 -7.37 -21.68
N VAL A 8 20.59 -8.45 -21.02
CA VAL A 8 20.38 -8.51 -19.58
C VAL A 8 21.70 -8.14 -18.88
N PRO A 9 21.72 -7.23 -17.88
CA PRO A 9 22.97 -6.89 -17.19
C PRO A 9 23.57 -8.12 -16.51
N ALA A 10 24.90 -8.15 -16.38
CA ALA A 10 25.59 -9.22 -15.67
C ALA A 10 25.04 -9.38 -14.24
N GLY A 11 24.80 -10.61 -13.81
CA GLY A 11 24.26 -10.93 -12.48
C GLY A 11 22.74 -10.83 -12.35
N TRP A 12 22.01 -10.57 -13.44
CA TRP A 12 20.55 -10.64 -13.46
C TRP A 12 20.09 -11.98 -14.02
N GLU A 13 19.21 -12.64 -13.27
CA GLU A 13 18.44 -13.78 -13.74
C GLU A 13 17.01 -13.31 -14.03
N ILE A 14 16.51 -13.63 -15.22
CA ILE A 14 15.14 -13.28 -15.63
C ILE A 14 14.27 -14.50 -15.48
N VAL A 15 13.17 -14.32 -14.75
CA VAL A 15 12.16 -15.33 -14.49
C VAL A 15 10.79 -14.85 -14.97
N ASP A 16 9.87 -15.79 -15.12
CA ASP A 16 8.58 -15.55 -15.76
C ASP A 16 7.66 -14.64 -14.93
N ASP A 17 7.59 -14.88 -13.62
CA ASP A 17 6.66 -14.20 -12.73
C ASP A 17 7.19 -14.01 -11.29
N ASN A 18 6.36 -13.37 -10.46
CA ASN A 18 6.68 -13.10 -9.06
C ASN A 18 6.84 -14.40 -8.23
N ALA A 19 6.14 -15.49 -8.57
CA ALA A 19 6.27 -16.75 -7.85
C ALA A 19 7.62 -17.42 -8.16
N ALA A 20 8.07 -17.35 -9.41
CA ALA A 20 9.40 -17.78 -9.82
C ALA A 20 10.52 -16.97 -9.14
N VAL A 21 10.32 -15.66 -8.91
CA VAL A 21 11.26 -14.85 -8.10
C VAL A 21 11.36 -15.39 -6.67
N VAL A 22 10.23 -15.73 -6.04
CA VAL A 22 10.21 -16.32 -4.68
C VAL A 22 10.98 -17.63 -4.66
N ALA A 23 10.73 -18.52 -5.63
CA ALA A 23 11.40 -19.81 -5.73
C ALA A 23 12.93 -19.66 -5.93
N ALA A 24 13.36 -18.78 -6.83
CA ALA A 24 14.78 -18.51 -7.09
C ALA A 24 15.51 -17.94 -5.85
N CYS A 25 14.81 -17.15 -5.03
CA CYS A 25 15.39 -16.56 -3.84
C CYS A 25 15.48 -17.52 -2.64
N ALA A 26 14.91 -18.74 -2.70
CA ALA A 26 14.84 -19.66 -1.56
C ALA A 26 16.21 -19.96 -0.93
N HIS A 27 17.28 -19.90 -1.72
CA HIS A 27 18.67 -20.12 -1.27
C HIS A 27 19.53 -18.85 -1.30
N ALA A 28 18.93 -17.69 -1.62
CA ALA A 28 19.65 -16.43 -1.75
C ALA A 28 19.71 -15.68 -0.42
N GLN A 29 20.91 -15.33 0.04
CA GLN A 29 21.08 -14.62 1.31
C GLN A 29 21.17 -13.11 1.16
N ALA A 30 21.85 -12.63 0.12
CA ALA A 30 22.10 -11.21 -0.11
C ALA A 30 21.83 -10.79 -1.56
N ALA A 31 20.94 -11.48 -2.26
CA ALA A 31 20.49 -11.08 -3.59
C ALA A 31 19.55 -9.85 -3.53
N THR A 32 19.16 -9.39 -4.71
CA THR A 32 18.12 -8.38 -4.89
C THR A 32 16.97 -9.00 -5.68
N ALA A 33 15.87 -9.28 -4.99
CA ALA A 33 14.63 -9.73 -5.59
C ALA A 33 13.89 -8.53 -6.20
N VAL A 34 13.53 -8.62 -7.47
CA VAL A 34 12.74 -7.59 -8.14
C VAL A 34 11.41 -8.18 -8.58
N LEU A 35 10.34 -7.74 -7.92
CA LEU A 35 8.97 -8.12 -8.20
C LEU A 35 8.30 -7.07 -9.08
N ALA A 36 7.28 -7.47 -9.83
CA ALA A 36 6.50 -6.55 -10.66
C ALA A 36 5.08 -6.38 -10.12
N PHE A 37 4.58 -5.15 -10.07
CA PHE A 37 3.17 -4.82 -9.88
C PHE A 37 2.57 -4.41 -11.22
N ARG A 38 1.52 -5.11 -11.67
CA ARG A 38 0.87 -4.82 -12.97
C ARG A 38 -0.56 -4.33 -12.82
N SER A 39 -1.33 -4.88 -11.87
CA SER A 39 -2.73 -4.53 -11.67
C SER A 39 -3.19 -4.81 -10.24
N HIS A 40 -4.23 -4.11 -9.80
CA HIS A 40 -4.80 -4.25 -8.46
C HIS A 40 -5.18 -5.70 -8.06
N PRO A 41 -5.76 -6.56 -8.91
CA PRO A 41 -6.08 -7.95 -8.54
C PRO A 41 -4.86 -8.79 -8.09
N GLN A 42 -3.64 -8.40 -8.47
CA GLN A 42 -2.42 -9.08 -8.07
C GLN A 42 -1.84 -8.59 -6.73
N LEU A 43 -2.46 -7.57 -6.11
CA LEU A 43 -1.94 -6.94 -4.90
C LEU A 43 -1.74 -7.95 -3.76
N GLU A 44 -2.72 -8.82 -3.51
CA GLU A 44 -2.61 -9.82 -2.46
C GLU A 44 -1.45 -10.80 -2.72
N ALA A 45 -1.36 -11.33 -3.94
CA ALA A 45 -0.29 -12.25 -4.32
C ALA A 45 1.09 -11.58 -4.20
N LEU A 46 1.19 -10.30 -4.56
CA LEU A 46 2.41 -9.50 -4.39
C LEU A 46 2.77 -9.33 -2.91
N CYS A 47 1.82 -8.98 -2.05
CA CYS A 47 2.05 -8.89 -0.60
C CYS A 47 2.51 -10.23 -0.02
N ALA A 48 1.87 -11.34 -0.43
CA ALA A 48 2.26 -12.68 0.00
C ALA A 48 3.70 -13.01 -0.43
N ALA A 49 4.10 -12.69 -1.66
CA ALA A 49 5.45 -12.90 -2.16
C ALA A 49 6.49 -12.07 -1.40
N VAL A 50 6.25 -10.78 -1.21
CA VAL A 50 7.13 -9.89 -0.42
C VAL A 50 7.30 -10.40 1.00
N HIS A 51 6.19 -10.77 1.65
CA HIS A 51 6.22 -11.30 3.01
C HIS A 51 7.00 -12.62 3.09
N ALA A 52 6.74 -13.56 2.18
CA ALA A 52 7.42 -14.86 2.14
C ALA A 52 8.93 -14.69 1.99
N LEU A 53 9.37 -13.87 1.02
CA LEU A 53 10.78 -13.52 0.82
C LEU A 53 11.42 -12.96 2.10
N ARG A 54 10.73 -12.02 2.75
CA ARG A 54 11.25 -11.38 3.96
C ARG A 54 11.36 -12.36 5.13
N ARG A 55 10.42 -13.29 5.27
CA ARG A 55 10.42 -14.34 6.31
C ARG A 55 11.45 -15.43 6.06
N GLN A 56 11.68 -15.81 4.80
CA GLN A 56 12.60 -16.88 4.42
C GLN A 56 14.06 -16.41 4.38
N CYS A 57 14.31 -15.22 3.81
CA CYS A 57 15.67 -14.74 3.52
C CYS A 57 16.18 -13.69 4.52
N GLY A 58 15.31 -13.18 5.40
CA GLY A 58 15.67 -12.19 6.42
C GLY A 58 15.98 -10.80 5.85
N GLY A 59 16.71 -9.99 6.65
CA GLY A 59 16.93 -8.57 6.35
C GLY A 59 17.99 -8.28 5.28
N ALA A 60 18.84 -9.24 4.92
CA ALA A 60 19.93 -9.06 3.96
C ALA A 60 19.47 -9.13 2.49
N LEU A 61 18.33 -9.76 2.23
CA LEU A 61 17.68 -9.74 0.91
C LEU A 61 17.13 -8.35 0.62
N LYS A 62 17.42 -7.79 -0.55
CA LYS A 62 16.77 -6.55 -1.02
C LYS A 62 15.54 -6.94 -1.81
N ILE A 63 14.41 -6.31 -1.54
CA ILE A 63 13.15 -6.54 -2.24
C ILE A 63 12.71 -5.21 -2.85
N ALA A 64 12.74 -5.13 -4.18
CA ALA A 64 12.20 -4.01 -4.95
C ALA A 64 10.89 -4.43 -5.62
N VAL A 65 9.90 -3.56 -5.62
CA VAL A 65 8.66 -3.72 -6.38
C VAL A 65 8.64 -2.69 -7.49
N VAL A 66 8.51 -3.12 -8.73
CA VAL A 66 8.51 -2.24 -9.91
C VAL A 66 7.10 -2.17 -10.50
N GLU A 67 6.59 -0.96 -10.65
CA GLU A 67 5.31 -0.73 -11.32
C GLU A 67 5.46 -0.89 -12.84
N ARG A 68 4.62 -1.73 -13.45
CA ARG A 68 4.67 -2.05 -14.89
C ARG A 68 3.34 -1.87 -15.64
N GLY A 69 2.22 -1.71 -14.93
CA GLY A 69 0.92 -1.47 -15.56
C GLY A 69 0.18 -0.33 -14.85
N GLU A 70 -0.32 -0.62 -13.66
CA GLU A 70 -0.94 0.37 -12.79
C GLU A 70 0.08 0.99 -11.83
N VAL A 71 -0.19 2.23 -11.42
CA VAL A 71 0.53 2.91 -10.33
C VAL A 71 -0.08 2.47 -9.01
N LEU A 72 0.76 2.11 -8.04
CA LEU A 72 0.33 1.86 -6.67
C LEU A 72 -0.14 3.18 -6.07
N ARG A 73 -1.38 3.19 -5.59
CA ARG A 73 -1.84 4.29 -4.72
C ARG A 73 -0.98 4.30 -3.46
N GLN A 74 -0.77 5.47 -2.88
CA GLN A 74 0.06 5.68 -1.68
C GLN A 74 -0.20 4.66 -0.57
N GLN A 75 -1.47 4.34 -0.30
CA GLN A 75 -1.86 3.35 0.72
C GLN A 75 -1.33 1.93 0.45
N PHE A 76 -1.24 1.53 -0.82
CA PHE A 76 -0.78 0.21 -1.25
C PHE A 76 0.73 0.16 -1.37
N GLU A 77 1.36 1.28 -1.74
CA GLU A 77 2.80 1.45 -1.58
C GLU A 77 3.21 1.28 -0.11
N MET A 78 2.55 1.99 0.81
CA MET A 78 2.79 1.85 2.25
C MET A 78 2.58 0.42 2.76
N LEU A 79 1.54 -0.26 2.28
CA LEU A 79 1.30 -1.69 2.56
C LEU A 79 2.48 -2.57 2.11
N VAL A 80 2.91 -2.42 0.86
CA VAL A 80 3.99 -3.25 0.31
C VAL A 80 5.30 -3.02 1.06
N LEU A 81 5.57 -1.76 1.46
CA LEU A 81 6.72 -1.40 2.27
C LEU A 81 6.64 -1.97 3.69
N SER A 82 5.48 -1.93 4.35
CA SER A 82 5.27 -2.46 5.71
C SER A 82 5.34 -3.99 5.77
N VAL A 83 4.94 -4.66 4.69
CA VAL A 83 5.00 -6.12 4.55
C VAL A 83 6.43 -6.61 4.25
N GLY A 84 7.35 -5.70 3.87
CA GLY A 84 8.79 -6.01 3.85
C GLY A 84 9.54 -5.58 2.60
N ALA A 85 8.93 -4.86 1.67
CA ALA A 85 9.66 -4.32 0.52
C ALA A 85 10.62 -3.20 0.96
N ASN A 86 11.81 -3.14 0.37
CA ASN A 86 12.73 -2.03 0.60
C ASN A 86 12.24 -0.77 -0.11
N ARG A 87 11.79 -0.91 -1.36
CA ARG A 87 11.46 0.20 -2.24
C ARG A 87 10.40 -0.18 -3.28
N VAL A 88 9.52 0.78 -3.58
CA VAL A 88 8.69 0.77 -4.78
C VAL A 88 9.36 1.65 -5.85
N VAL A 89 9.45 1.14 -7.06
CA VAL A 89 10.05 1.81 -8.22
C VAL A 89 8.92 2.20 -9.15
N ALA A 90 8.79 3.52 -9.35
CA ALA A 90 7.70 4.12 -10.10
C ALA A 90 7.58 3.60 -11.53
N ARG A 91 6.35 3.65 -12.05
CA ARG A 91 6.02 3.29 -13.42
C ARG A 91 6.77 4.18 -14.42
N ASP A 92 6.92 3.67 -15.64
CA ASP A 92 7.42 4.41 -16.80
C ASP A 92 8.87 4.94 -16.67
N LEU A 93 9.63 4.46 -15.68
CA LEU A 93 11.05 4.75 -15.60
C LEU A 93 11.82 4.06 -16.73
N PRO A 94 12.70 4.77 -17.46
CA PRO A 94 13.64 4.16 -18.38
C PRO A 94 14.44 3.06 -17.70
N LEU A 95 14.80 2.01 -18.46
CA LEU A 95 15.47 0.82 -17.93
C LEU A 95 16.71 1.17 -17.07
N SER A 96 17.53 2.11 -17.54
CA SER A 96 18.72 2.58 -16.82
C SER A 96 18.41 3.20 -15.46
N ARG A 97 17.32 3.98 -15.34
CA ARG A 97 16.90 4.57 -14.07
C ARG A 97 16.31 3.54 -13.11
N MET A 98 15.56 2.57 -13.65
CA MET A 98 15.04 1.45 -12.87
C MET A 98 16.19 0.61 -12.30
N GLN A 99 17.19 0.28 -13.12
CA GLN A 99 18.42 -0.40 -12.68
C GLN A 99 19.18 0.40 -11.64
N ALA A 100 19.35 1.71 -11.82
CA ALA A 100 20.00 2.58 -10.82
C ALA A 100 19.25 2.56 -9.48
N ALA A 101 17.91 2.60 -9.50
CA ALA A 101 17.08 2.55 -8.30
C ALA A 101 17.19 1.19 -7.57
N VAL A 102 17.25 0.09 -8.31
CA VAL A 102 17.48 -1.25 -7.75
C VAL A 102 18.91 -1.36 -7.21
N ASN A 103 19.89 -0.86 -7.95
CA ASN A 103 21.30 -0.91 -7.56
C ASN A 103 21.60 -0.11 -6.29
N ALA A 104 20.87 0.99 -6.06
CA ALA A 104 20.99 1.78 -4.85
C ALA A 104 20.63 1.02 -3.56
N LEU A 105 19.97 -0.14 -3.66
CA LEU A 105 19.66 -1.00 -2.52
C LEU A 105 20.84 -1.87 -2.08
N HIS A 106 21.91 -2.00 -2.88
CA HIS A 106 23.07 -2.81 -2.50
C HIS A 106 23.71 -2.29 -1.20
N GLY A 107 24.10 -3.24 -0.34
CA GLY A 107 24.67 -2.93 0.98
C GLY A 107 23.66 -2.50 2.05
N GLN A 108 22.39 -2.27 1.70
CA GLN A 108 21.36 -1.97 2.69
C GLN A 108 20.89 -3.24 3.41
N LEU A 109 20.68 -3.14 4.72
CA LEU A 109 19.97 -4.14 5.52
C LEU A 109 18.58 -3.62 5.84
N TYR A 110 17.58 -4.49 5.68
CA TYR A 110 16.21 -4.19 6.08
C TYR A 110 16.09 -4.27 7.61
N ALA A 111 15.92 -3.10 8.25
CA ALA A 111 15.82 -2.98 9.71
C ALA A 111 14.44 -2.51 10.19
N ARG A 112 13.51 -2.19 9.27
CA ARG A 112 12.14 -1.78 9.65
C ARG A 112 11.38 -2.97 10.24
N PRO A 113 10.41 -2.73 11.15
CA PRO A 113 9.45 -3.77 11.52
C PRO A 113 8.73 -4.31 10.27
N VAL A 114 8.49 -5.62 10.27
CA VAL A 114 7.69 -6.29 9.24
C VAL A 114 6.38 -6.68 9.87
N ALA A 115 5.27 -6.43 9.18
CA ALA A 115 3.96 -6.90 9.63
C ALA A 115 4.01 -8.42 9.91
N PRO A 116 3.63 -8.90 11.11
CA PRO A 116 3.72 -10.32 11.45
C PRO A 116 2.73 -11.18 10.65
N ASP A 117 1.61 -10.58 10.24
CA ASP A 117 0.62 -11.14 9.33
C ASP A 117 0.35 -10.14 8.20
N TYR A 118 0.72 -10.51 6.98
CA TYR A 118 0.49 -9.67 5.81
C TYR A 118 -1.01 -9.53 5.47
N ARG A 119 -1.85 -10.50 5.83
CA ARG A 119 -3.29 -10.45 5.51
C ARG A 119 -3.99 -9.40 6.36
N ALA A 120 -3.66 -9.33 7.65
CA ALA A 120 -4.13 -8.25 8.52
C ALA A 120 -3.69 -6.88 8.01
N ALA A 121 -2.43 -6.74 7.56
CA ALA A 121 -1.93 -5.51 6.95
C ALA A 121 -2.71 -5.17 5.66
N LEU A 122 -2.91 -6.14 4.76
CA LEU A 122 -3.68 -5.95 3.52
C LEU A 122 -5.12 -5.51 3.81
N ALA A 123 -5.79 -6.16 4.78
CA ALA A 123 -7.14 -5.79 5.19
C ALA A 123 -7.20 -4.34 5.72
N ALA A 124 -6.20 -3.90 6.49
CA ALA A 124 -6.12 -2.53 6.96
C ALA A 124 -5.97 -1.52 5.80
N ALA A 125 -5.21 -1.86 4.74
CA ALA A 125 -4.99 -1.00 3.58
C ALA A 125 -6.18 -0.93 2.61
N LEU A 126 -6.94 -2.01 2.50
CA LEU A 126 -8.17 -2.05 1.69
C LEU A 126 -9.29 -1.21 2.33
N GLY A 127 -9.23 -1.01 3.65
CA GLY A 127 -10.30 -0.39 4.40
C GLY A 127 -11.54 -1.29 4.40
N ASP A 128 -12.72 -0.70 4.57
CA ASP A 128 -13.96 -1.42 4.31
C ASP A 128 -14.81 -0.68 3.28
N SER A 129 -15.74 -1.41 2.68
CA SER A 129 -16.53 -1.01 1.51
C SER A 129 -17.56 0.10 1.78
N VAL A 130 -17.59 0.65 3.00
CA VAL A 130 -18.50 1.75 3.36
C VAL A 130 -18.07 3.02 2.64
N LEU A 131 -19.05 3.70 2.06
CA LEU A 131 -18.87 4.87 1.21
C LEU A 131 -20.04 5.83 1.42
N GLY A 132 -19.78 7.13 1.48
CA GLY A 132 -20.83 8.15 1.47
C GLY A 132 -21.37 8.51 2.84
N TYR A 133 -22.62 8.95 2.87
CA TYR A 133 -23.22 9.51 4.09
C TYR A 133 -23.39 8.45 5.18
N LEU A 134 -23.05 8.82 6.41
CA LEU A 134 -23.33 8.08 7.62
C LEU A 134 -23.92 9.03 8.67
N PRO A 135 -24.90 8.60 9.48
CA PRO A 135 -25.33 9.37 10.63
C PRO A 135 -24.19 9.47 11.64
N VAL A 136 -24.14 10.59 12.39
CA VAL A 136 -23.01 10.95 13.28
C VAL A 136 -22.53 9.81 14.18
N GLY A 137 -23.45 9.07 14.80
CA GLY A 137 -23.10 7.93 15.65
C GLY A 137 -22.33 6.84 14.91
N ALA A 138 -22.81 6.46 13.72
CA ALA A 138 -22.16 5.48 12.85
C ALA A 138 -20.85 6.02 12.28
N PHE A 139 -20.83 7.28 11.83
CA PHE A 139 -19.63 7.96 11.34
C PHE A 139 -18.49 7.94 12.36
N CYS A 140 -18.74 8.37 13.61
CA CYS A 140 -17.69 8.43 14.61
C CYS A 140 -17.23 7.04 15.08
N LEU A 141 -18.13 6.05 15.18
CA LEU A 141 -17.75 4.67 15.49
C LEU A 141 -16.87 4.10 14.38
N ARG A 142 -17.27 4.36 13.13
CA ARG A 142 -16.60 3.88 11.93
C ARG A 142 -15.18 4.39 11.82
N ILE A 143 -14.97 5.70 11.97
CA ILE A 143 -13.64 6.30 11.83
C ILE A 143 -12.70 5.79 12.91
N ARG A 144 -13.14 5.67 14.17
CA ARG A 144 -12.31 5.09 15.23
C ARG A 144 -11.85 3.69 14.88
N ALA A 145 -12.77 2.84 14.41
CA ALA A 145 -12.42 1.49 14.00
C ALA A 145 -11.42 1.48 12.83
N VAL A 146 -11.51 2.43 11.90
CA VAL A 146 -10.53 2.60 10.80
C VAL A 146 -9.17 3.04 11.35
N LEU A 147 -9.12 4.03 12.24
CA LEU A 147 -7.88 4.50 12.86
C LEU A 147 -7.18 3.37 13.65
N ASP A 148 -7.95 2.61 14.45
CA ASP A 148 -7.44 1.49 15.22
C ASP A 148 -6.84 0.39 14.32
N ARG A 149 -7.53 0.04 13.21
CA ARG A 149 -7.01 -0.93 12.22
C ARG A 149 -5.81 -0.39 11.45
N GLY A 150 -5.84 0.88 11.07
CA GLY A 150 -4.82 1.54 10.25
C GLY A 150 -3.51 1.82 11.00
N ALA A 151 -3.51 1.77 12.33
CA ALA A 151 -2.34 2.01 13.17
C ALA A 151 -1.15 1.09 12.82
N VAL A 152 -1.40 -0.16 12.40
CA VAL A 152 -0.36 -1.13 11.98
C VAL A 152 0.45 -0.62 10.78
N LEU A 153 -0.21 0.11 9.88
CA LEU A 153 0.38 0.64 8.66
C LEU A 153 0.81 2.10 8.77
N ALA A 154 0.47 2.77 9.88
CA ALA A 154 0.57 4.22 10.03
C ALA A 154 -0.02 4.97 8.81
N LEU A 155 -1.19 4.50 8.32
CA LEU A 155 -1.83 5.14 7.17
C LEU A 155 -2.26 6.57 7.53
N PRO A 156 -1.91 7.56 6.69
CA PRO A 156 -2.37 8.93 6.91
C PRO A 156 -3.87 9.02 6.64
N HIS A 157 -4.61 9.64 7.53
CA HIS A 157 -6.03 9.90 7.36
C HIS A 157 -6.30 11.38 7.57
N THR A 158 -7.29 11.90 6.84
CA THR A 158 -7.69 13.30 6.98
C THR A 158 -9.17 13.40 7.28
N LEU A 159 -9.53 14.23 8.26
CA LEU A 159 -10.90 14.68 8.47
C LEU A 159 -11.01 16.14 8.05
N ALA A 160 -11.73 16.41 6.97
CA ALA A 160 -12.06 17.76 6.54
C ALA A 160 -13.32 18.23 7.26
N LYS A 161 -13.21 19.31 8.03
CA LYS A 161 -14.32 20.04 8.63
C LYS A 161 -14.61 21.27 7.79
N ILE A 162 -15.81 21.33 7.21
CA ILE A 162 -16.22 22.34 6.24
C ILE A 162 -17.35 23.14 6.87
N ALA A 163 -17.14 24.43 7.17
CA ALA A 163 -18.19 25.28 7.72
C ALA A 163 -19.09 25.81 6.61
N LEU A 164 -20.37 25.42 6.59
CA LEU A 164 -21.26 25.78 5.50
C LEU A 164 -21.61 27.28 5.53
N LEU A 165 -21.69 27.90 4.35
CA LEU A 165 -22.11 29.30 4.22
C LEU A 165 -23.57 29.48 4.66
N PRO A 166 -23.93 30.66 5.20
CA PRO A 166 -25.33 30.98 5.50
C PRO A 166 -26.21 30.85 4.25
N GLY A 167 -27.22 29.99 4.31
CA GLY A 167 -28.14 29.72 3.20
C GLY A 167 -27.83 28.47 2.38
N VAL A 168 -26.66 27.85 2.57
CA VAL A 168 -26.37 26.52 2.00
C VAL A 168 -27.05 25.47 2.87
N SER A 169 -27.95 24.67 2.28
CA SER A 169 -28.59 23.58 3.01
C SER A 169 -27.65 22.38 3.13
N HIS A 170 -27.68 21.69 4.27
CA HIS A 170 -26.91 20.45 4.46
C HIS A 170 -27.26 19.39 3.42
N VAL A 171 -28.54 19.30 3.03
CA VAL A 171 -29.01 18.35 2.03
C VAL A 171 -28.40 18.65 0.66
N ASP A 172 -28.33 19.91 0.24
CA ASP A 172 -27.71 20.29 -1.03
C ASP A 172 -26.20 20.07 -0.99
N ALA A 173 -25.53 20.48 0.08
CA ALA A 173 -24.09 20.22 0.26
C ALA A 173 -23.77 18.71 0.21
N LEU A 174 -24.59 17.87 0.86
CA LEU A 174 -24.46 16.42 0.81
C LEU A 174 -24.74 15.83 -0.58
N ARG A 175 -25.68 16.39 -1.36
CA ARG A 175 -25.93 15.97 -2.76
C ARG A 175 -24.75 16.24 -3.68
N HIS A 176 -24.03 17.32 -3.40
CA HIS A 176 -22.82 17.69 -4.12
C HIS A 176 -21.59 16.86 -3.67
N CYS A 177 -21.60 16.32 -2.44
CA CYS A 177 -20.54 15.45 -1.92
C CYS A 177 -20.67 14.01 -2.46
N ARG A 178 -19.86 13.64 -3.46
CA ARG A 178 -19.87 12.34 -4.13
C ARG A 178 -18.55 11.59 -3.95
N PRO A 179 -18.28 11.04 -2.76
CA PRO A 179 -17.11 10.19 -2.57
C PRO A 179 -17.21 8.98 -3.51
N ARG A 180 -16.10 8.67 -4.19
CA ARG A 180 -16.03 7.56 -5.17
C ARG A 180 -15.21 6.38 -4.69
N ARG A 181 -14.49 6.55 -3.59
CA ARG A 181 -13.50 5.60 -3.10
C ARG A 181 -13.98 5.04 -1.76
N ALA A 182 -14.05 3.71 -1.68
CA ALA A 182 -14.39 3.01 -0.45
C ALA A 182 -13.51 3.49 0.72
N GLY A 183 -14.14 3.69 1.87
CA GLY A 183 -13.52 4.28 3.06
C GLY A 183 -13.79 5.77 3.22
N ASP A 184 -14.09 6.50 2.14
CA ASP A 184 -14.44 7.92 2.22
C ASP A 184 -15.90 8.07 2.65
N VAL A 185 -16.11 8.68 3.80
CA VAL A 185 -17.44 8.82 4.41
C VAL A 185 -17.69 10.26 4.81
N VAL A 186 -18.96 10.64 4.85
CA VAL A 186 -19.38 12.01 5.16
C VAL A 186 -20.50 12.02 6.21
N THR A 187 -20.50 13.01 7.09
CA THR A 187 -21.63 13.34 7.97
C THR A 187 -21.79 14.86 8.03
N ALA A 188 -22.88 15.33 8.62
CA ALA A 188 -23.12 16.74 8.92
C ALA A 188 -23.43 16.92 10.42
N ASP A 189 -23.19 18.11 10.95
CA ASP A 189 -23.75 18.60 12.22
C ASP A 189 -24.76 19.73 11.94
N ALA A 190 -24.95 20.68 12.88
CA ALA A 190 -25.83 21.83 12.71
C ALA A 190 -25.29 22.94 11.79
N ALA A 191 -23.97 23.01 11.55
CA ALA A 191 -23.30 24.09 10.81
C ALA A 191 -22.17 23.63 9.88
N HIS A 192 -21.73 22.37 9.99
CA HIS A 192 -20.56 21.84 9.34
C HIS A 192 -20.87 20.55 8.60
N LEU A 193 -20.10 20.33 7.55
CA LEU A 193 -19.95 19.04 6.90
C LEU A 193 -18.59 18.44 7.29
N TYR A 194 -18.59 17.15 7.60
CA TYR A 194 -17.40 16.38 7.97
C TYR A 194 -17.15 15.31 6.93
N VAL A 195 -16.04 15.43 6.20
CA VAL A 195 -15.62 14.44 5.19
C VAL A 195 -14.38 13.75 5.71
N PHE A 196 -14.49 12.45 5.97
CA PHE A 196 -13.34 11.61 6.29
C PHE A 196 -12.76 11.01 5.00
N LEU A 197 -11.48 11.26 4.78
CA LEU A 197 -10.72 10.80 3.62
C LEU A 197 -9.80 9.65 4.06
N PHE A 198 -10.12 8.45 3.60
CA PHE A 198 -9.34 7.25 3.91
C PHE A 198 -8.00 7.29 3.16
N ALA A 199 -6.93 6.83 3.81
CA ALA A 199 -5.54 6.89 3.33
C ALA A 199 -5.23 8.15 2.48
N CYS A 200 -5.35 9.33 3.09
CA CYS A 200 -5.17 10.64 2.48
C CYS A 200 -4.39 11.54 3.43
N GLU A 201 -3.31 12.14 2.93
CA GLU A 201 -2.51 13.11 3.67
C GLU A 201 -3.24 14.46 3.75
N PRO A 202 -3.09 15.25 4.83
CA PRO A 202 -3.74 16.56 4.93
C PRO A 202 -3.35 17.53 3.81
N VAL A 203 -2.15 17.40 3.25
CA VAL A 203 -1.68 18.22 2.12
C VAL A 203 -2.42 17.92 0.82
N ASP A 204 -2.91 16.70 0.65
CA ASP A 204 -3.63 16.27 -0.55
C ASP A 204 -5.16 16.42 -0.41
N ALA A 205 -5.61 16.89 0.76
CA ALA A 205 -7.02 16.92 1.12
C ALA A 205 -7.83 17.88 0.25
N GLU A 206 -7.29 19.06 -0.08
CA GLU A 206 -7.97 20.04 -0.96
C GLU A 206 -8.22 19.43 -2.35
N ASP A 207 -7.19 18.82 -2.94
CA ASP A 207 -7.29 18.12 -4.21
C ASP A 207 -8.28 16.95 -4.16
N ALA A 208 -8.33 16.22 -3.04
CA ALA A 208 -9.30 15.15 -2.83
C ALA A 208 -10.73 15.69 -2.75
N LEU A 209 -10.96 16.77 -2.00
CA LEU A 209 -12.26 17.42 -1.89
C LEU A 209 -12.72 17.96 -3.26
N ALA A 210 -11.85 18.57 -4.04
CA ALA A 210 -12.18 19.05 -5.40
C ALA A 210 -12.64 17.93 -6.35
N ARG A 211 -12.25 16.66 -6.10
CA ARG A 211 -12.71 15.49 -6.86
C ARG A 211 -13.99 14.87 -6.30
N ILE A 212 -14.23 15.04 -5.00
CA ILE A 212 -15.38 14.49 -4.27
C ILE A 212 -16.61 15.38 -4.49
N PHE A 213 -16.44 16.70 -4.43
CA PHE A 213 -17.53 17.63 -4.71
C PHE A 213 -17.69 17.85 -6.21
N ASP A 214 -18.92 17.81 -6.71
CA ASP A 214 -19.22 18.12 -8.12
C ASP A 214 -19.37 19.63 -8.39
N VAL A 215 -19.27 20.45 -7.35
CA VAL A 215 -19.14 21.91 -7.39
C VAL A 215 -17.87 22.36 -6.66
N PRO A 216 -17.29 23.51 -7.00
CA PRO A 216 -16.19 24.08 -6.24
C PRO A 216 -16.54 24.27 -4.75
N VAL A 217 -15.65 23.85 -3.85
CA VAL A 217 -15.92 23.83 -2.40
C VAL A 217 -16.13 25.24 -1.83
N ASP A 218 -15.54 26.26 -2.45
CA ASP A 218 -15.72 27.67 -2.13
C ASP A 218 -17.16 28.18 -2.32
N THR A 219 -17.97 27.50 -3.15
CA THR A 219 -19.40 27.78 -3.28
C THR A 219 -20.22 27.29 -2.07
N LEU A 220 -19.67 26.35 -1.30
CA LEU A 220 -20.32 25.75 -0.14
C LEU A 220 -19.78 26.31 1.18
N SER A 221 -18.51 26.73 1.21
CA SER A 221 -17.79 27.12 2.42
C SER A 221 -16.63 28.07 2.13
N ASP A 222 -16.45 29.08 2.97
CA ASP A 222 -15.25 29.92 3.01
C ASP A 222 -14.18 29.41 3.99
N ARG A 223 -14.49 28.34 4.75
CA ARG A 223 -13.66 27.84 5.86
C ARG A 223 -13.64 26.31 5.89
N VAL A 224 -12.56 25.76 5.34
CA VAL A 224 -12.23 24.33 5.39
C VAL A 224 -11.02 24.12 6.29
N VAL A 225 -11.13 23.16 7.20
CA VAL A 225 -10.03 22.75 8.10
C VAL A 225 -9.75 21.27 7.90
N CYS A 226 -8.53 20.94 7.45
CA CYS A 226 -8.08 19.57 7.25
C CYS A 226 -7.30 19.08 8.48
N LEU A 227 -7.85 18.11 9.20
CA LEU A 227 -7.30 17.57 10.44
C LEU A 227 -6.60 16.23 10.19
N GLY A 228 -5.35 16.10 10.64
CA GLY A 228 -4.59 14.85 10.61
C GLY A 228 -4.70 14.02 11.90
N ALA A 229 -3.87 12.98 11.99
CA ALA A 229 -3.86 12.06 13.15
C ALA A 229 -3.70 12.80 14.50
N GLY A 230 -4.44 12.35 15.52
CA GLY A 230 -4.51 12.97 16.85
C GLY A 230 -5.53 14.12 16.97
N SER A 231 -5.64 14.99 15.97
CA SER A 231 -6.70 16.00 15.93
C SER A 231 -8.06 15.42 15.55
N ILE A 232 -8.07 14.34 14.76
CA ILE A 232 -9.30 13.63 14.38
C ILE A 232 -10.05 13.14 15.62
N ASP A 233 -9.39 12.46 16.57
CA ASP A 233 -10.07 11.91 17.75
C ASP A 233 -10.74 12.98 18.60
N THR A 234 -10.06 14.12 18.78
CA THR A 234 -10.58 15.28 19.51
C THR A 234 -11.85 15.82 18.85
N GLU A 235 -11.84 15.95 17.52
CA GLU A 235 -13.01 16.43 16.77
C GLU A 235 -14.16 15.41 16.80
N LEU A 236 -13.87 14.11 16.76
CA LEU A 236 -14.89 13.07 16.89
C LEU A 236 -15.54 13.06 18.28
N ASP A 237 -14.77 13.31 19.35
CA ASP A 237 -15.31 13.45 20.71
C ASP A 237 -16.19 14.69 20.85
N ALA A 238 -15.80 15.82 20.24
CA ALA A 238 -16.60 17.03 20.19
C ALA A 238 -17.93 16.77 19.47
N LEU A 239 -17.89 16.18 18.27
CA LEU A 239 -19.07 15.87 17.48
C LEU A 239 -20.01 14.87 18.19
N LYS A 240 -19.47 13.84 18.85
CA LYS A 240 -20.27 12.92 19.67
C LYS A 240 -20.93 13.62 20.85
N THR A 241 -20.22 14.56 21.49
CA THR A 241 -20.74 15.31 22.64
C THR A 241 -21.88 16.22 22.22
N GLU A 242 -21.74 16.89 21.07
CA GLU A 242 -22.79 17.72 20.50
C GLU A 242 -24.04 16.90 20.17
N ASN A 243 -23.88 15.77 19.48
CA ASN A 243 -24.99 14.87 19.15
C ASN A 243 -25.75 14.34 20.39
N ARG A 244 -25.07 14.21 21.54
CA ARG A 244 -25.72 13.84 22.80
C ARG A 244 -26.49 15.00 23.42
N ARG A 245 -26.01 16.24 23.27
CA ARG A 245 -26.66 17.45 23.81
C ARG A 245 -27.90 17.82 23.01
N ALA A 246 -27.79 17.78 21.69
CA ALA A 246 -28.86 18.04 20.75
C ALA A 246 -28.74 17.01 19.62
N PRO A 247 -29.71 16.10 19.46
CA PRO A 247 -29.69 15.12 18.38
C PRO A 247 -29.55 15.80 17.02
N ILE A 248 -28.48 15.44 16.30
CA ILE A 248 -28.21 15.95 14.96
C ILE A 248 -29.14 15.26 13.97
N ALA A 249 -29.59 16.00 12.95
CA ALA A 249 -30.46 15.47 11.90
C ALA A 249 -29.81 14.29 11.18
N ASP A 250 -30.59 13.21 11.02
CA ASP A 250 -30.21 12.04 10.25
C ASP A 250 -30.76 12.16 8.83
N TYR A 251 -29.85 12.18 7.84
CA TYR A 251 -30.18 12.26 6.41
C TYR A 251 -30.13 10.88 5.73
N SER A 252 -30.07 9.78 6.49
CA SER A 252 -29.94 8.44 5.95
C SER A 252 -31.02 8.11 4.93
N ASP A 253 -32.27 8.54 5.13
CA ASP A 253 -33.36 8.28 4.18
C ASP A 253 -33.15 8.92 2.80
N LEU A 254 -32.38 10.02 2.74
CA LEU A 254 -32.09 10.74 1.49
C LEU A 254 -30.86 10.18 0.76
N PHE A 255 -29.93 9.56 1.50
CA PHE A 255 -28.63 9.14 1.00
C PHE A 255 -28.34 7.64 1.21
N ALA A 256 -29.34 6.87 1.66
CA ALA A 256 -29.25 5.43 1.73
C ALA A 256 -29.00 4.89 0.32
N THR A 257 -27.78 4.42 0.10
CA THR A 257 -27.45 3.65 -1.10
C THR A 257 -28.37 2.45 -1.10
N ALA A 258 -29.20 2.30 -2.15
CA ALA A 258 -30.03 1.11 -2.33
C ALA A 258 -29.14 -0.13 -2.14
N LYS A 259 -29.34 -0.83 -1.03
CA LYS A 259 -28.62 -2.05 -0.68
C LYS A 259 -28.77 -2.99 -1.87
N GLN A 260 -27.66 -3.40 -2.50
CA GLN A 260 -27.72 -4.39 -3.57
C GLN A 260 -28.53 -5.61 -3.06
N PRO A 261 -29.61 -6.02 -3.76
CA PRO A 261 -30.33 -7.23 -3.41
C PRO A 261 -29.50 -8.43 -3.88
N GLY A 262 -28.53 -8.81 -3.05
CA GLY A 262 -27.58 -9.88 -3.31
C GLY A 262 -27.32 -10.73 -2.07
N ALA A 263 -28.35 -10.98 -1.28
CA ALA A 263 -28.35 -12.04 -0.30
C ALA A 263 -29.72 -12.71 -0.35
N THR A 264 -29.91 -13.52 -1.40
CA THR A 264 -30.95 -14.54 -1.41
C THR A 264 -30.72 -15.40 -0.17
N ARG A 265 -31.58 -15.21 0.85
CA ARG A 265 -31.72 -16.18 1.93
C ARG A 265 -32.15 -17.49 1.27
N VAL A 266 -31.21 -18.40 1.10
CA VAL A 266 -31.50 -19.80 0.81
C VAL A 266 -32.15 -20.37 2.08
N PRO A 267 -33.38 -20.89 2.03
CA PRO A 267 -33.92 -21.66 3.13
C PRO A 267 -33.12 -22.95 3.25
N THR A 268 -32.67 -23.23 4.47
CA THR A 268 -32.15 -24.52 4.87
C THR A 268 -33.22 -25.59 4.68
N ASP A 269 -32.92 -26.62 3.89
CA ASP A 269 -33.59 -27.90 4.02
C ASP A 269 -32.58 -29.04 4.00
N HIS A 270 -32.73 -29.94 4.96
CA HIS A 270 -31.89 -31.10 5.21
C HIS A 270 -32.39 -32.31 4.41
N ALA A 271 -31.44 -33.14 3.95
CA ALA A 271 -31.39 -34.61 4.04
C ALA A 271 -31.00 -35.32 2.73
N GLY A 272 -30.16 -36.35 2.86
CA GLY A 272 -30.20 -37.54 1.98
C GLY A 272 -28.96 -37.81 1.13
N GLU A 273 -28.02 -38.58 1.70
CA GLU A 273 -27.36 -39.77 1.13
C GLU A 273 -26.95 -39.86 -0.35
N GLY A 274 -25.71 -40.32 -0.59
CA GLY A 274 -25.48 -41.38 -1.58
C GLY A 274 -24.32 -41.21 -2.59
N ALA A 275 -23.29 -42.05 -2.38
CA ALA A 275 -22.50 -42.76 -3.41
C ALA A 275 -21.45 -42.00 -4.27
N ALA A 276 -20.20 -42.27 -3.90
CA ALA A 276 -19.12 -42.86 -4.72
C ALA A 276 -19.11 -42.67 -6.25
N ASN A 277 -17.99 -42.15 -6.77
CA ASN A 277 -17.18 -42.91 -7.72
C ASN A 277 -15.72 -42.40 -7.77
N ALA A 278 -14.83 -43.37 -7.92
CA ALA A 278 -13.39 -43.24 -8.05
C ALA A 278 -12.95 -43.71 -9.44
N GLU A 279 -11.91 -43.10 -10.00
CA GLU A 279 -11.03 -43.58 -11.09
C GLU A 279 -9.85 -42.57 -11.11
N ALA A 280 -8.59 -42.85 -10.77
CA ALA A 280 -7.62 -43.91 -11.09
C ALA A 280 -6.83 -43.69 -12.40
N GLY A 281 -5.49 -43.63 -12.26
CA GLY A 281 -4.48 -43.82 -13.32
C GLY A 281 -3.85 -42.51 -13.84
N GLY A 282 -2.54 -42.28 -13.88
CA GLY A 282 -1.39 -43.17 -13.71
C GLY A 282 -0.33 -42.89 -14.80
N VAL A 283 0.80 -42.31 -14.40
CA VAL A 283 2.20 -42.55 -14.84
C VAL A 283 2.54 -42.45 -16.35
N ALA A 284 3.52 -41.60 -16.71
CA ALA A 284 4.82 -42.05 -17.26
C ALA A 284 5.69 -40.87 -17.79
N ASP A 285 6.89 -40.80 -17.23
CA ASP A 285 8.11 -40.20 -17.77
C ASP A 285 8.62 -41.01 -18.99
N PRO A 286 9.45 -40.46 -19.88
CA PRO A 286 10.82 -40.99 -19.89
C PRO A 286 11.92 -39.96 -20.17
N THR A 287 13.01 -40.19 -19.45
CA THR A 287 14.40 -39.79 -19.67
C THR A 287 14.95 -40.25 -21.02
N ILE A 288 15.78 -39.40 -21.66
CA ILE A 288 16.92 -39.84 -22.48
C ILE A 288 18.14 -38.95 -22.22
N ASP A 289 19.19 -39.65 -21.80
CA ASP A 289 20.56 -39.25 -21.54
C ASP A 289 21.34 -39.08 -22.85
N ASN A 290 22.19 -38.06 -22.97
CA ASN A 290 23.41 -38.14 -23.79
C ASN A 290 24.40 -36.99 -23.53
N ALA A 291 25.56 -37.33 -22.97
CA ALA A 291 26.81 -36.59 -23.14
C ALA A 291 27.64 -37.30 -24.21
N PRO A 292 28.51 -36.60 -24.98
CA PRO A 292 29.90 -36.45 -24.51
C PRO A 292 30.63 -35.16 -24.98
N GLN A 293 31.69 -34.77 -24.27
CA GLN A 293 32.74 -33.86 -24.76
C GLN A 293 33.87 -34.66 -25.47
N PRO A 294 34.83 -34.06 -26.21
CA PRO A 294 35.97 -33.33 -25.59
C PRO A 294 36.62 -32.17 -26.39
N MET A 295 37.29 -31.29 -25.64
CA MET A 295 38.57 -30.57 -25.91
C MET A 295 38.76 -29.66 -27.14
N ARG A 296 39.27 -28.44 -26.90
CA ARG A 296 40.61 -27.99 -27.31
C ARG A 296 40.96 -26.59 -26.76
N ASP A 297 42.25 -26.45 -26.46
CA ASP A 297 43.00 -25.30 -25.97
C ASP A 297 42.93 -24.05 -26.86
N GLU A 298 43.10 -22.86 -26.26
CA GLU A 298 44.09 -21.84 -26.68
C GLU A 298 43.93 -20.53 -25.84
N ASP A 299 44.93 -20.25 -25.01
CA ASP A 299 45.34 -18.89 -24.57
C ASP A 299 46.42 -18.40 -25.58
N PRO A 300 46.55 -17.08 -25.92
CA PRO A 300 47.14 -16.11 -24.98
C PRO A 300 46.73 -14.61 -25.09
N VAL A 301 46.66 -13.95 -23.92
CA VAL A 301 47.27 -12.66 -23.43
C VAL A 301 47.47 -11.42 -24.39
N PRO A 302 47.70 -10.18 -23.87
CA PRO A 302 46.80 -9.13 -23.38
C PRO A 302 46.85 -7.82 -24.23
N ALA A 303 45.95 -6.85 -23.98
CA ALA A 303 46.14 -5.48 -24.49
C ALA A 303 45.73 -4.39 -23.47
N ALA A 304 46.78 -3.78 -22.91
CA ALA A 304 46.98 -2.37 -22.58
C ALA A 304 45.82 -1.54 -21.96
N ALA A 305 46.05 -1.18 -20.70
CA ALA A 305 45.42 -0.05 -20.02
C ALA A 305 45.90 1.30 -20.59
N ALA A 306 44.98 2.25 -20.70
CA ALA A 306 45.27 3.69 -20.84
C ALA A 306 44.30 4.50 -19.96
N PRO A 307 44.73 5.67 -19.44
CA PRO A 307 44.25 6.21 -18.17
C PRO A 307 43.00 7.10 -18.29
N ALA A 308 42.19 7.13 -17.23
CA ALA A 308 41.10 8.09 -17.08
C ALA A 308 41.63 9.47 -16.62
N PRO A 309 41.06 10.58 -17.12
CA PRO A 309 41.43 11.91 -16.67
C PRO A 309 40.86 12.20 -15.27
N SER A 310 41.73 12.64 -14.36
CA SER A 310 41.40 13.15 -13.03
C SER A 310 40.70 14.50 -13.14
N ALA A 311 39.43 14.56 -12.74
CA ALA A 311 38.72 15.80 -12.48
C ALA A 311 38.83 16.12 -10.98
N ASP A 312 39.66 17.12 -10.65
CA ASP A 312 39.73 17.71 -9.32
C ASP A 312 38.41 18.39 -8.96
N ILE A 313 37.67 17.81 -8.01
CA ILE A 313 36.50 18.43 -7.39
C ILE A 313 36.94 18.96 -6.03
N PRO A 314 36.77 20.28 -5.74
CA PRO A 314 37.18 20.84 -4.47
C PRO A 314 36.39 20.24 -3.30
N ALA A 315 37.12 19.79 -2.27
CA ALA A 315 36.59 19.17 -1.07
C ALA A 315 35.55 20.04 -0.36
N ALA A 316 34.30 19.60 -0.37
CA ALA A 316 33.25 20.17 0.47
C ALA A 316 33.55 19.86 1.95
N ARG A 317 33.60 20.90 2.78
CA ARG A 317 33.88 20.83 4.22
C ARG A 317 32.94 19.82 4.89
N ALA A 318 33.52 18.76 5.45
CA ALA A 318 32.84 17.76 6.24
C ALA A 318 32.25 18.38 7.51
N ARG A 319 30.95 18.68 7.52
CA ARG A 319 30.19 18.86 8.76
C ARG A 319 29.84 17.47 9.27
N GLY A 320 30.67 16.95 10.17
CA GLY A 320 30.45 15.66 10.80
C GLY A 320 29.16 15.66 11.62
N ALA A 321 28.30 14.67 11.41
CA ALA A 321 27.16 14.41 12.26
C ALA A 321 27.67 13.86 13.61
N ILE A 322 27.41 14.59 14.69
CA ILE A 322 27.77 14.18 16.05
C ILE A 322 26.76 13.11 16.49
N ARG A 323 27.25 11.95 16.91
CA ARG A 323 26.43 10.88 17.49
C ARG A 323 25.92 11.34 18.85
N SER A 324 24.63 11.68 18.97
CA SER A 324 23.99 11.80 20.28
C SER A 324 23.74 10.41 20.85
N ALA A 325 24.27 10.14 22.04
CA ALA A 325 23.98 8.91 22.79
C ALA A 325 22.53 8.94 23.30
N MET A 326 21.78 7.85 23.08
CA MET A 326 20.45 7.63 23.67
C MET A 326 20.55 7.58 25.21
N PRO A 327 19.71 8.29 25.96
CA PRO A 327 19.63 8.11 27.41
C PRO A 327 18.95 6.78 27.71
N LEU A 328 19.73 5.82 28.22
CA LEU A 328 19.21 4.58 28.80
C LEU A 328 18.50 4.92 30.11
N ARG A 329 17.21 4.60 30.18
CA ARG A 329 16.38 4.68 31.38
C ARG A 329 16.98 3.75 32.44
N LYS A 330 17.43 4.29 33.57
CA LYS A 330 17.88 3.47 34.71
C LYS A 330 16.69 2.64 35.23
N PRO A 331 16.89 1.36 35.58
CA PRO A 331 15.90 0.61 36.33
C PRO A 331 15.87 1.15 37.77
N GLU A 332 14.71 1.62 38.21
CA GLU A 332 14.43 1.76 39.63
C GLU A 332 14.31 0.35 40.22
N GLY A 333 15.08 0.09 41.27
CA GLY A 333 15.02 -1.15 42.02
C GLY A 333 14.79 -0.86 43.51
N ALA A 334 14.13 -1.83 44.15
CA ALA A 334 13.77 -1.95 45.57
C ALA A 334 12.49 -1.21 46.01
#